data_AF-A0A453B9C9-F1
#
_entry.id   AF-A0A453B9C9-F1
#
_cell.length_a   1.000
_cell.length_b   1.000
_cell.length_c   1.000
_cell.angle_alpha   90.00
_cell.angle_beta   90.00
_cell.angle_gamma   90.00
#
_symmetry.space_group_name_H-M   'P 1'
#
loop_
_entity.id
_entity.type
_entity.pdbx_description
1 polymer ?
#
loop_
_entity_poly.entity_id
_entity_poly.type
_entity_poly.pdbx_seq_one_letter_code
_entity_poly.pdbx_strand_id
1 'polypeptide(L)' 'RGWAVALAALVAAAMCAGMASAAVYEVGDKLGWTIMGSPDYGAWAASKKFSLGDTLDAWPEQFN' A
#
# COMPACT_ATOMS: atom_id res chain seq x y z
N ARG A 1 23.29 18.02 30.69
CA ARG A 1 22.00 17.31 30.90
C ARG A 1 21.02 17.53 29.73
N GLY A 2 20.86 18.75 29.21
CA GLY A 2 19.96 19.01 28.06
C GLY A 2 20.36 18.32 26.74
N TRP A 3 21.65 18.17 26.47
CA TRP A 3 22.15 17.53 25.25
C TRP A 3 21.80 16.03 25.16
N ALA A 4 21.82 15.31 26.28
CA ALA A 4 21.44 13.91 26.32
C ALA A 4 19.94 13.70 26.01
N VAL A 5 19.10 14.63 26.49
CA VAL A 5 17.66 14.62 26.19
C VAL A 5 17.41 14.93 24.70
N ALA A 6 18.14 15.90 24.14
CA ALA A 6 18.05 16.23 22.73
C ALA A 6 18.48 15.07 21.83
N LEU A 7 19.57 14.37 22.15
CA LEU A 7 20.02 13.19 21.40
C LEU A 7 19.02 12.04 21.50
N ALA A 8 18.47 11.77 22.69
CA ALA A 8 17.46 10.74 22.87
C ALA A 8 16.18 11.03 22.05
N ALA A 9 15.74 12.30 22.01
CA ALA A 9 14.60 12.72 21.21
C ALA A 9 14.86 12.56 19.70
N LEU A 10 16.08 12.87 19.23
CA LEU A 10 16.47 12.73 17.82
C LEU A 10 16.49 11.27 17.37
N VAL A 11 16.98 10.37 18.23
CA VAL A 11 16.96 8.92 17.99
C VAL A 11 15.54 8.38 17.96
N ALA A 12 14.67 8.80 18.90
CA ALA A 12 13.28 8.39 18.92
C ALA A 12 12.50 8.86 17.66
N ALA A 13 12.70 10.10 17.23
CA ALA A 13 12.09 10.64 16.02
C ALA A 13 12.55 9.89 14.75
N ALA A 14 13.84 9.54 14.66
CA ALA A 14 14.37 8.75 13.56
C ALA A 14 13.80 7.32 13.53
N MET A 15 13.55 6.71 14.70
CA MET A 15 12.91 5.40 14.82
C MET A 15 11.44 5.42 14.36
N CYS A 16 10.71 6.51 14.64
CA CYS A 16 9.32 6.66 14.19
C CYS A 16 9.20 6.95 12.69
N ALA A 17 10.25 7.49 12.04
CA ALA A 17 10.24 7.82 10.61
C ALA A 17 10.22 6.59 9.68
N GLY A 18 10.37 5.37 10.22
CA GLY A 18 10.44 4.12 9.47
C GLY A 18 9.15 3.30 9.44
N MET A 19 7.99 3.83 9.84
CA MET A 19 6.72 3.11 9.70
C MET A 19 6.38 2.95 8.21
N ALA A 20 6.76 1.81 7.63
CA ALA A 20 6.32 1.42 6.30
C ALA A 20 4.79 1.30 6.29
N SER A 21 4.12 2.17 5.56
CA SER A 21 2.68 2.05 5.30
C SER A 21 2.46 1.00 4.20
N ALA A 22 1.64 -0.01 4.49
CA ALA A 22 1.14 -0.92 3.46
C ALA A 22 0.20 -0.18 2.50
N ALA A 23 0.35 -0.40 1.20
CA ALA A 23 -0.57 0.10 0.19
C ALA A 23 -1.77 -0.85 0.01
N VAL A 24 -2.91 -0.28 -0.38
CA VAL A 24 -4.07 -1.04 -0.84
C VAL A 24 -4.27 -0.75 -2.32
N TYR A 25 -4.30 -1.80 -3.14
CA TYR A 25 -4.50 -1.72 -4.58
C TYR A 25 -5.85 -2.27 -4.97
N GLU A 26 -6.65 -1.43 -5.63
CA GLU A 26 -7.92 -1.84 -6.22
C GLU A 26 -7.67 -2.63 -7.49
N VAL A 27 -8.08 -3.90 -7.51
CA VAL A 27 -7.81 -4.76 -8.67
C VAL A 27 -8.61 -4.27 -9.87
N GLY A 28 -7.92 -4.04 -11.00
CA GLY A 28 -8.53 -3.49 -12.21
C GLY A 28 -8.85 -2.00 -12.15
N ASP A 29 -8.44 -1.29 -11.08
CA ASP A 29 -8.76 0.11 -10.85
C ASP A 29 -10.29 0.34 -11.03
N LYS A 30 -10.70 1.24 -11.94
CA LYS A 30 -12.12 1.51 -12.23
C LYS A 30 -12.88 0.34 -12.86
N LEU A 31 -12.17 -0.61 -13.49
CA LEU A 31 -12.80 -1.79 -14.10
C LEU A 31 -13.21 -2.82 -13.02
N GLY A 32 -12.49 -2.84 -11.90
CA GLY A 32 -12.72 -3.80 -10.83
C GLY A 32 -12.34 -5.23 -11.17
N TRP A 33 -12.87 -6.17 -10.38
CA TRP A 33 -12.65 -7.61 -10.53
C TRP A 33 -13.84 -8.26 -11.24
N THR A 34 -13.73 -8.48 -12.55
CA THR A 34 -14.80 -8.97 -13.41
C THR A 34 -14.26 -9.82 -14.56
N ILE A 35 -15.14 -10.64 -15.15
CA ILE A 35 -14.88 -11.34 -16.41
C ILE A 35 -15.46 -10.60 -17.63
N MET A 36 -16.28 -9.57 -17.39
CA MET A 36 -17.01 -8.86 -18.44
C MET A 36 -16.06 -7.93 -19.22
N GLY A 37 -16.15 -7.96 -20.54
CA GLY A 37 -15.35 -7.08 -21.41
C GLY A 37 -13.87 -7.46 -21.51
N SER A 38 -13.47 -8.63 -21.01
CA SER A 38 -12.11 -9.17 -21.11
C SER A 38 -11.01 -8.20 -20.61
N PRO A 39 -11.06 -7.81 -19.32
CA PRO A 39 -10.06 -6.92 -18.73
C PRO A 39 -8.64 -7.52 -18.76
N ASP A 40 -7.66 -6.66 -19.05
CA ASP A 40 -6.25 -7.04 -19.03
C ASP A 40 -5.64 -6.82 -17.64
N TYR A 41 -5.79 -7.82 -16.78
CA TYR A 41 -5.18 -7.81 -15.45
C TYR A 41 -3.65 -7.93 -15.48
N GLY A 42 -3.07 -8.43 -16.57
CA GLY A 42 -1.63 -8.49 -16.76
C GLY A 42 -1.05 -7.09 -16.92
N ALA A 43 -1.65 -6.27 -17.78
CA ALA A 43 -1.30 -4.86 -17.94
C ALA A 43 -1.54 -4.06 -16.66
N TRP A 44 -2.65 -4.31 -15.94
CA TRP A 44 -2.89 -3.68 -14.64
C TRP A 44 -1.78 -4.02 -13.64
N ALA A 45 -1.44 -5.30 -13.46
CA ALA A 45 -0.41 -5.73 -12.52
C ALA A 45 0.98 -5.17 -12.89
N ALA A 46 1.32 -5.16 -14.19
CA ALA A 46 2.57 -4.60 -14.68
C ALA A 46 2.71 -3.08 -14.44
N SER A 47 1.59 -2.37 -14.26
CA SER A 47 1.57 -0.93 -13.95
C SER A 47 1.82 -0.60 -12.47
N LYS A 48 1.80 -1.58 -11.57
CA LYS A 48 1.89 -1.39 -10.12
C LYS A 48 3.24 -1.85 -9.56
N LYS A 49 3.57 -1.42 -8.34
CA LYS A 49 4.77 -1.84 -7.61
C LYS A 49 4.37 -2.42 -6.26
N PHE A 50 4.28 -3.73 -6.19
CA PHE A 50 3.90 -4.43 -4.97
C PHE A 50 5.10 -4.57 -4.03
N SER A 51 4.86 -4.26 -2.76
CA SER A 51 5.77 -4.46 -1.65
C SER A 51 5.18 -5.45 -0.66
N LEU A 52 6.02 -6.06 0.16
CA LEU A 52 5.55 -6.94 1.22
C LEU A 52 4.66 -6.16 2.20
N GLY A 53 3.48 -6.69 2.48
CA GLY A 53 2.50 -6.05 3.36
C GLY A 53 1.37 -5.33 2.61
N ASP A 54 1.52 -5.10 1.30
CA ASP A 54 0.45 -4.51 0.50
C ASP A 54 -0.75 -5.46 0.38
N THR A 55 -1.94 -4.88 0.24
CA THR A 55 -3.20 -5.61 0.07
C THR A 55 -3.76 -5.39 -1.33
N LEU A 56 -4.26 -6.45 -1.96
CA LEU A 56 -5.07 -6.35 -3.17
C LEU A 56 -6.54 -6.43 -2.77
N ASP A 57 -7.27 -5.34 -2.96
CA ASP A 57 -8.68 -5.28 -2.62
C ASP A 57 -9.53 -5.50 -3.87
N ALA A 58 -10.39 -6.50 -3.80
CA ALA A 58 -11.40 -6.79 -4.80
C ALA A 58 -12.73 -6.34 -4.18
N TRP A 59 -13.09 -5.08 -4.45
CA TRP A 59 -14.23 -4.40 -3.86
C TRP A 59 -15.46 -5.31 -3.70
N PRO A 60 -16.05 -5.39 -2.48
CA PRO A 60 -17.11 -6.35 -2.17
C PRO A 60 -18.41 -6.10 -2.95
N GLU A 61 -18.64 -4.87 -3.45
CA GLU A 61 -19.84 -4.54 -4.23
C GLU A 61 -19.91 -5.24 -5.59
N GLN A 62 -18.81 -5.81 -6.10
CA GLN A 62 -18.83 -6.51 -7.40
C GLN A 62 -19.19 -7.99 -7.30
N PHE A 63 -19.21 -8.56 -6.09
CA PHE A 63 -19.54 -9.96 -5.84
C PHE A 63 -20.88 -10.17 -5.13
N ASN A 64 -21.68 -9.10 -4.98
CA ASN A 64 -23.03 -9.15 -4.44
C ASN A 64 -24.09 -8.88 -5.51
#